data_AF-A0A7W9BCM0-F1
#
_entry.id   AF-A0A7W9BCM0-F1
#
_cell.length_a   1.000
_cell.length_b   1.000
_cell.length_c   1.000
_cell.angle_alpha   90.00
_cell.angle_beta   90.00
_cell.angle_gamma   90.00
#
_symmetry.space_group_name_H-M   'P 1'
#
loop_
_entity.id
_entity.type
_entity.pdbx_description
1 polymer ?
#
loop_
_entity_poly.entity_id
_entity_poly.type
_entity_poly.pdbx_seq_one_letter_code
_entity_poly.pdbx_strand_id
1 'polypeptide(L)'
;MPITPSFVFVRADRLADLALVLRLPINPHPPFSLFRHGGRVPLIADREIANLRSMEADAADRAQRAARKAHRQAFTPGQEVTCNEAAFIGLTGVVEQSDGKQAVVLFGGALRMTIASWRLTHNPVQEGNKPAMGIAA
;
A
#
# COMPACT_ATOMS: atom_id res chain seq x y z
N MET A 1 -1.63 -9.75 -6.99
CA MET A 1 -2.60 -10.74 -7.53
C MET A 1 -1.94 -12.11 -7.42
N PRO A 2 -2.66 -13.14 -6.95
CA PRO A 2 -2.12 -14.51 -6.93
C PRO A 2 -1.89 -14.99 -8.36
N ILE A 3 -0.75 -15.66 -8.60
CA ILE A 3 -0.40 -16.25 -9.90
C ILE A 3 -1.27 -17.48 -10.18
N THR A 4 -1.66 -18.20 -9.13
CA THR A 4 -2.56 -19.35 -9.20
C THR A 4 -3.81 -19.13 -8.33
N PRO A 5 -4.81 -18.38 -8.82
CA PRO A 5 -5.93 -17.90 -7.99
C PRO A 5 -6.83 -19.00 -7.39
N SER A 6 -6.82 -20.21 -7.94
CA SER A 6 -7.61 -21.35 -7.47
C SER A 6 -6.80 -22.41 -6.72
N PHE A 7 -5.48 -22.23 -6.58
CA PHE A 7 -4.60 -23.18 -5.90
C PHE A 7 -4.00 -22.56 -4.65
N VAL A 8 -4.07 -23.30 -3.54
CA VAL A 8 -3.41 -22.95 -2.29
C VAL A 8 -2.49 -24.10 -1.90
N PHE A 9 -1.22 -23.79 -1.69
CA PHE A 9 -0.25 -24.76 -1.19
C PHE A 9 -0.29 -24.78 0.34
N VAL A 10 -0.33 -25.98 0.91
CA VAL A 10 -0.38 -26.20 2.36
C VAL A 10 0.79 -27.10 2.76
N ARG A 11 1.31 -26.90 3.98
CA ARG A 11 2.35 -27.79 4.52
C ARG A 11 1.85 -29.23 4.59
N ALA A 12 2.73 -30.17 4.25
CA ALA A 12 2.37 -31.58 4.17
C ALA A 12 1.88 -32.17 5.51
N ASP A 13 2.39 -31.66 6.64
CA ASP A 13 1.99 -32.05 7.99
C ASP A 13 0.54 -31.68 8.35
N ARG A 14 -0.10 -30.78 7.58
CA ARG A 14 -1.50 -30.36 7.77
C ARG A 14 -2.51 -31.12 6.92
N LEU A 15 -2.07 -32.11 6.14
CA LEU A 15 -2.98 -32.84 5.25
C LEU A 15 -4.10 -33.58 6.02
N ALA A 16 -3.78 -34.11 7.20
CA ALA A 16 -4.77 -34.77 8.06
C ALA A 16 -5.85 -33.79 8.56
N ASP A 17 -5.44 -32.59 8.96
CA ASP A 17 -6.35 -31.53 9.43
C ASP A 17 -7.34 -31.15 8.32
N LEU A 18 -6.86 -30.96 7.08
CA LEU A 18 -7.72 -30.65 5.94
C LEU A 18 -8.70 -31.78 5.60
N ALA A 19 -8.26 -33.03 5.70
CA ALA A 19 -9.12 -34.19 5.49
C ALA A 19 -10.21 -34.29 6.56
N LEU A 20 -9.93 -33.88 7.80
CA LEU A 20 -10.92 -33.79 8.87
C LEU A 20 -11.93 -32.68 8.57
N VAL A 21 -11.48 -31.49 8.19
CA VAL A 21 -12.35 -30.35 7.85
C VAL A 21 -13.34 -30.71 6.74
N LEU A 22 -12.90 -31.43 5.70
CA LEU A 22 -13.79 -31.87 4.61
C LEU A 22 -14.86 -32.87 5.04
N ARG A 23 -14.70 -33.52 6.20
CA ARG A 23 -15.66 -34.49 6.75
C ARG A 23 -16.60 -33.88 7.79
N LEU A 24 -16.41 -32.61 8.14
CA LEU A 24 -17.30 -31.95 9.10
C LEU A 24 -18.71 -31.83 8.51
N PRO A 25 -19.76 -32.19 9.28
CA PRO A 25 -21.15 -32.10 8.80
C PRO A 25 -21.59 -30.66 8.54
N ILE A 26 -21.01 -29.71 9.29
CA ILE A 26 -21.14 -28.27 9.09
C ILE A 26 -19.73 -27.70 9.06
N ASN A 27 -19.33 -27.16 7.91
CA ASN A 27 -17.98 -26.62 7.72
C ASN A 27 -17.99 -25.09 7.87
N PRO A 28 -17.27 -24.51 8.85
CA PRO A 28 -17.16 -23.06 9.02
C PRO A 28 -16.23 -22.40 8.00
N HIS A 29 -15.52 -23.19 7.19
CA HIS A 29 -14.58 -22.70 6.19
C HIS A 29 -15.23 -22.61 4.80
N PRO A 30 -14.71 -21.73 3.91
CA PRO A 30 -15.11 -21.71 2.51
C PRO A 30 -14.94 -23.09 1.85
N PRO A 31 -15.77 -23.45 0.87
CA PRO A 31 -15.65 -24.73 0.18
C PRO A 31 -14.29 -24.86 -0.51
N PHE A 32 -13.63 -26.01 -0.32
CA PHE A 32 -12.38 -26.34 -0.98
C PHE A 32 -12.32 -27.84 -1.32
N SER A 33 -11.37 -28.23 -2.15
CA SER A 33 -11.10 -29.63 -2.48
C SER A 33 -9.60 -29.91 -2.41
N LEU A 34 -9.24 -31.16 -2.10
CA LEU A 34 -7.85 -31.60 -2.15
C LEU A 34 -7.50 -32.00 -3.58
N PHE A 35 -6.49 -31.34 -4.15
CA PHE A 35 -5.99 -31.70 -5.47
C PHE A 35 -5.34 -33.09 -5.44
N ARG A 36 -5.75 -33.94 -6.38
CA ARG A 36 -5.26 -35.32 -6.51
C ARG A 36 -4.75 -35.55 -7.93
N HIS A 37 -3.59 -36.17 -8.05
CA HIS A 37 -3.00 -36.57 -9.31
C HIS A 37 -2.49 -38.01 -9.19
N GLY A 38 -2.98 -38.92 -10.03
CA GLY A 38 -2.67 -40.36 -9.92
C GLY A 38 -3.15 -40.98 -8.60
N GLY A 39 -4.33 -40.57 -8.10
CA GLY A 39 -4.93 -41.09 -6.86
C GLY A 39 -4.34 -40.55 -5.56
N ARG A 40 -3.21 -39.84 -5.61
CA ARG A 40 -2.51 -39.27 -4.44
C ARG A 40 -2.53 -37.75 -4.42
N VAL A 41 -2.33 -37.16 -3.24
CA VAL A 41 -2.06 -35.74 -3.09
C VAL A 41 -0.57 -35.50 -3.40
N PRO A 42 -0.22 -34.65 -4.38
CA PRO A 42 1.17 -34.38 -4.71
C PRO A 42 1.92 -33.75 -3.54
N LEU A 43 3.14 -34.21 -3.28
CA LEU A 43 4.11 -33.53 -2.43
C LEU A 43 5.02 -32.70 -3.31
N ILE A 44 5.09 -31.42 -3.01
CA ILE A 44 5.86 -30.43 -3.77
C ILE A 44 6.92 -29.88 -2.83
N ALA A 45 8.17 -29.90 -3.27
CA ALA A 45 9.27 -29.39 -2.46
C ALA A 45 9.17 -27.86 -2.35
N ASP A 46 9.54 -27.29 -1.19
CA ASP A 46 9.47 -25.84 -0.98
C ASP A 46 10.24 -25.05 -2.05
N ARG A 47 11.36 -25.59 -2.54
CA ARG A 47 12.15 -25.00 -3.62
C ARG A 47 11.40 -24.84 -4.94
N GLU A 48 10.43 -25.71 -5.22
CA GLU A 48 9.64 -25.68 -6.46
C GLU A 48 8.60 -24.55 -6.43
N ILE A 49 8.15 -24.16 -5.23
CA ILE A 49 7.19 -23.07 -5.02
C ILE A 49 7.92 -21.74 -4.72
N ALA A 50 9.20 -21.78 -4.37
CA ALA A 50 9.98 -20.58 -4.01
C ALA A 50 9.94 -19.50 -5.10
N ASN A 51 10.10 -19.89 -6.37
CA ASN A 51 10.04 -18.94 -7.48
C ASN A 51 8.63 -18.32 -7.61
N LEU A 52 7.57 -19.14 -7.50
CA LEU A 52 6.19 -18.66 -7.53
C LEU A 52 5.92 -17.65 -6.39
N ARG A 53 6.42 -17.93 -5.17
CA ARG A 53 6.30 -16.98 -4.03
C ARG A 53 7.00 -15.66 -4.33
N SER A 54 8.22 -15.70 -4.88
CA SER A 54 8.96 -14.49 -5.24
C SER A 54 8.22 -13.67 -6.28
N MET A 55 7.71 -14.32 -7.33
CA MET A 55 6.97 -13.65 -8.40
C MET A 55 5.66 -13.03 -7.88
N GLU A 56 4.94 -13.70 -6.97
CA GLU A 56 3.74 -13.16 -6.32
C GLU A 56 4.06 -11.95 -5.44
N ALA A 57 5.13 -12.03 -4.65
CA ALA A 57 5.61 -10.92 -3.83
C ALA A 57 5.94 -9.70 -4.71
N ASP A 58 6.72 -9.88 -5.77
CA ASP A 58 7.07 -8.81 -6.70
C ASP A 58 5.85 -8.20 -7.38
N ALA A 59 4.86 -9.04 -7.76
CA ALA A 59 3.62 -8.57 -8.35
C ALA A 59 2.76 -7.78 -7.37
N ALA A 60 2.69 -8.21 -6.10
CA ALA A 60 2.00 -7.48 -5.04
C ALA A 60 2.66 -6.11 -4.80
N ASP A 61 3.99 -6.08 -4.76
CA ASP A 61 4.80 -4.87 -4.62
C ASP A 61 4.56 -3.88 -5.76
N ARG A 62 4.58 -4.36 -7.01
CA ARG A 62 4.26 -3.55 -8.18
C ARG A 62 2.83 -3.01 -8.12
N ALA A 63 1.86 -3.84 -7.74
CA ALA A 63 0.46 -3.42 -7.62
C ALA A 63 0.29 -2.34 -6.53
N GLN A 64 0.94 -2.49 -5.38
CA GLN A 64 0.92 -1.50 -4.30
C GLN A 64 1.55 -0.18 -4.73
N ARG A 65 2.69 -0.22 -5.43
CA ARG A 65 3.33 0.99 -5.98
C ARG A 65 2.45 1.66 -7.03
N ALA A 66 1.80 0.88 -7.89
CA ALA A 66 0.87 1.41 -8.89
C ALA A 66 -0.36 2.06 -8.23
N ALA A 67 -0.94 1.42 -7.21
CA ALA A 67 -2.07 1.97 -6.45
C ALA A 67 -1.71 3.31 -5.78
N ARG A 68 -0.52 3.41 -5.17
CA ARG A 68 -0.02 4.67 -4.59
C ARG A 68 0.13 5.76 -5.65
N LYS A 69 0.70 5.44 -6.81
CA LYS A 69 0.82 6.38 -7.94
C LYS A 69 -0.52 6.78 -8.55
N ALA A 70 -1.51 5.89 -8.52
CA ALA A 70 -2.86 6.16 -9.01
C ALA A 70 -3.63 7.10 -8.08
N HIS A 71 -3.25 7.18 -6.81
CA HIS A 71 -3.83 8.11 -5.85
C HIS A 71 -3.41 9.54 -6.21
N ARG A 72 -4.31 10.26 -6.86
CA ARG A 72 -4.16 11.69 -7.15
C ARG A 72 -4.56 12.47 -5.92
N GLN A 73 -3.60 13.15 -5.32
CA GLN A 73 -3.87 14.10 -4.25
C GLN A 73 -3.92 15.49 -4.87
N ALA A 74 -5.11 16.09 -4.84
CA ALA A 74 -5.28 17.48 -5.25
C ALA A 74 -4.81 18.37 -4.11
N PHE A 75 -3.81 19.21 -4.37
CA PHE A 75 -3.40 20.28 -3.46
C PHE A 75 -3.88 21.62 -4.00
N THR A 76 -4.28 22.51 -3.10
CA THR A 76 -4.67 23.87 -3.45
C THR A 76 -3.42 24.75 -3.51
N PRO A 77 -3.25 25.62 -4.52
CA PRO A 77 -2.21 26.64 -4.51
C PRO A 77 -2.25 27.46 -3.21
N GLY A 78 -1.09 27.74 -2.62
CA GLY A 78 -0.94 28.40 -1.32
C GLY A 78 -0.90 27.46 -0.12
N GLN A 79 -1.11 26.15 -0.32
CA GLN A 79 -1.13 25.18 0.77
C GLN A 79 0.29 24.76 1.21
N GLU A 80 0.53 24.72 2.52
CA GLU A 80 1.79 24.23 3.07
C GLU A 80 1.83 22.70 3.07
N VAL A 81 2.92 22.14 2.54
CA VAL A 81 3.13 20.71 2.38
C VAL A 81 4.52 20.32 2.85
N THR A 82 4.62 19.10 3.40
CA THR A 82 5.89 18.50 3.79
C THR A 82 6.24 17.39 2.81
N CYS A 83 7.51 17.30 2.43
CA CYS A 83 8.01 16.21 1.61
C CYS A 83 8.50 15.05 2.49
N ASN A 84 8.00 13.84 2.24
CA ASN A 84 8.41 12.61 2.94
C ASN A 84 9.38 11.74 2.11
N GLU A 85 10.05 12.34 1.12
CA GLU A 85 11.06 11.65 0.31
C GLU A 85 12.45 11.76 0.95
N ALA A 86 13.23 10.67 0.99
CA ALA A 86 14.50 10.59 1.71
C ALA A 86 15.50 11.74 1.45
N ALA A 87 15.50 12.33 0.26
CA ALA A 87 16.37 13.46 -0.10
C ALA A 87 15.87 14.83 0.44
N PHE A 88 14.61 14.92 0.88
CA PHE A 88 13.90 16.15 1.23
C PHE A 88 13.08 16.03 2.53
N ILE A 89 13.31 14.98 3.33
CA ILE A 89 12.65 14.79 4.62
C ILE A 89 12.90 16.02 5.50
N GLY A 90 11.81 16.57 6.05
CA GLY A 90 11.86 17.71 6.96
C GLY A 90 11.80 19.08 6.27
N LEU A 91 11.77 19.13 4.94
CA LEU A 91 11.52 20.38 4.22
C LEU A 91 10.01 20.66 4.14
N THR A 92 9.61 21.85 4.57
CA THR A 92 8.27 22.41 4.37
C THR A 92 8.30 23.44 3.26
N GLY A 93 7.24 23.47 2.45
CA GLY A 93 7.12 24.38 1.34
C GLY A 93 5.68 24.66 0.98
N VAL A 94 5.47 25.68 0.15
CA VAL A 94 4.13 26.10 -0.28
C VAL A 94 3.90 25.61 -1.70
N VAL A 95 2.73 25.00 -1.94
CA VAL A 95 2.30 24.60 -3.28
C VAL A 95 2.01 25.83 -4.11
N GLU A 96 2.71 26.01 -5.22
CA GLU A 96 2.46 27.10 -6.16
C GLU A 96 1.44 26.69 -7.22
N GLN A 97 1.54 25.45 -7.69
CA GLN A 97 0.66 24.88 -8.70
C GLN A 97 0.55 23.36 -8.50
N SER A 98 -0.62 22.78 -8.77
CA SER A 98 -0.84 21.33 -8.70
C SER A 98 -1.76 20.88 -9.82
N ASP A 99 -1.41 19.79 -10.50
CA ASP A 99 -2.25 19.12 -11.50
C ASP A 99 -2.89 17.82 -10.98
N GLY A 100 -2.70 17.53 -9.69
CA GLY A 100 -3.16 16.33 -8.99
C GLY A 100 -2.28 15.09 -9.15
N LYS A 101 -1.37 15.05 -10.15
CA LYS A 101 -0.33 14.02 -10.27
C LYS A 101 1.02 14.52 -9.74
N GLN A 102 1.29 15.80 -9.97
CA GLN A 102 2.46 16.53 -9.57
C GLN A 102 2.04 17.88 -8.99
N ALA A 103 2.85 18.37 -8.06
CA ALA A 103 2.74 19.72 -7.52
C ALA A 103 4.11 20.38 -7.57
N VAL A 104 4.10 21.66 -7.95
CA VAL A 104 5.26 22.55 -7.89
C VAL A 104 5.25 23.17 -6.51
N VAL A 105 6.28 22.88 -5.72
CA VAL A 105 6.42 23.31 -4.34
C VAL A 105 7.62 24.24 -4.22
N LEU A 106 7.44 25.36 -3.52
CA LEU A 106 8.49 26.29 -3.16
C LEU A 106 8.95 26.02 -1.72
N PHE A 107 10.11 25.38 -1.57
CA PHE A 107 10.74 25.15 -0.27
C PHE A 107 11.60 26.34 0.14
N GLY A 108 11.46 26.77 1.40
CA GLY A 108 12.29 27.85 1.97
C GLY A 108 12.24 29.17 1.19
N GLY A 109 11.19 29.42 0.41
CA GLY A 109 10.99 30.65 -0.36
C GLY A 109 11.81 30.81 -1.65
N ALA A 110 12.75 29.91 -1.94
CA ALA A 110 13.64 30.04 -3.11
C ALA A 110 13.79 28.75 -3.93
N LEU A 111 13.63 27.58 -3.31
CA LEU A 111 13.83 26.30 -4.00
C LEU A 111 12.52 25.80 -4.60
N ARG A 112 12.36 26.01 -5.90
CA ARG A 112 11.20 25.54 -6.67
C ARG A 112 11.43 24.13 -7.19
N MET A 113 10.55 23.19 -6.85
CA MET A 113 10.67 21.79 -7.28
C MET A 113 9.33 21.17 -7.65
N THR A 114 9.34 20.35 -8.70
CA THR A 114 8.18 19.53 -9.09
C THR A 114 8.24 18.18 -8.39
N ILE A 115 7.25 17.90 -7.53
CA ILE A 115 7.17 16.67 -6.73
C ILE A 115 5.87 15.95 -7.06
N ALA A 116 5.92 14.62 -7.15
CA ALA A 116 4.71 13.83 -7.35
C ALA A 116 3.77 13.95 -6.14
N SER A 117 2.49 14.24 -6.38
CA SER A 117 1.53 14.59 -5.33
C SER A 117 1.38 13.51 -4.25
N TRP A 118 1.52 12.23 -4.61
CA TRP A 118 1.48 11.10 -3.67
C TRP A 118 2.67 11.03 -2.69
N ARG A 119 3.69 11.88 -2.85
CA ARG A 119 4.85 12.00 -1.94
C ARG A 119 4.74 13.20 -0.99
N LEU A 120 3.77 14.07 -1.23
CA LEU A 120 3.52 15.23 -0.39
C LEU A 120 2.51 14.85 0.69
N THR A 121 2.75 15.31 1.90
CA THR A 121 1.80 15.15 3.00
C THR A 121 1.33 16.54 3.42
N HIS A 122 0.03 16.69 3.69
CA HIS A 122 -0.51 17.90 4.29
C HIS A 122 0.18 18.12 5.65
N ASN A 123 0.69 19.32 5.90
CA ASN A 123 1.18 19.69 7.22
C ASN A 123 0.11 20.52 7.94
N PRO A 124 -0.73 19.94 8.81
CA PRO A 124 -1.66 20.75 9.61
C PRO A 124 -0.90 21.36 10.79
N VAL A 125 -0.09 22.39 10.55
CA VAL A 125 0.48 23.19 11.65
C VAL A 125 -0.44 24.37 11.94
N GLN A 126 -1.35 24.13 12.89
CA GLN A 126 -2.00 25.06 13.82
C GLN A 126 -2.48 26.44 13.28
N GLU A 127 -3.76 26.50 12.91
CA GLU A 127 -4.61 27.68 13.23
C GLU A 127 -4.73 27.77 14.77
N GLY A 128 -3.72 28.33 15.42
CA GLY A 128 -3.60 28.25 16.88
C GLY A 128 -2.92 29.44 17.53
N ASN A 129 -3.04 30.65 16.99
CA ASN A 129 -2.93 31.88 17.79
C ASN A 129 -3.49 33.10 17.05
N LYS A 130 -4.79 33.37 17.18
CA LYS A 130 -5.29 34.73 17.00
C LYS A 130 -5.15 35.41 18.36
N PRO A 131 -4.25 36.40 18.57
CA PRO A 131 -4.32 37.19 19.79
C PRO A 131 -5.67 37.90 19.80
N ALA A 132 -6.42 37.70 20.88
CA ALA A 132 -7.68 38.41 21.12
C ALA A 132 -7.39 39.91 21.06
N MET A 133 -7.95 40.60 20.07
CA MET A 133 -8.04 42.06 20.12
C MET A 133 -8.92 42.42 21.31
N GLY A 134 -8.28 42.82 22.40
CA GLY A 134 -8.92 43.52 23.49
C GLY A 134 -9.52 44.81 22.96
N ILE A 135 -10.85 44.87 22.96
CA ILE A 135 -11.61 46.11 22.85
C ILE A 135 -11.39 46.90 24.14
N ALA A 136 -10.58 47.96 24.06
CA ALA A 136 -10.57 49.02 25.06
C ALA A 136 -11.69 50.01 24.68
N ALA A 137 -12.65 50.17 25.59
CA ALA A 137 -13.65 51.24 25.60
C ALA A 137 -13.37 52.14 26.80
#